data_AF-A0A0Q1BEV0-F1
#
_entry.id   AF-A0A0Q1BEV0-F1
#
_cell.length_a   1.000
_cell.length_b   1.000
_cell.length_c   1.000
_cell.angle_alpha   90.00
_cell.angle_beta   90.00
_cell.angle_gamma   90.00
#
_symmetry.space_group_name_H-M   'P 1'
#
loop_
_entity.id
_entity.type
_entity.pdbx_description
1 polymer ?
#
loop_
_entity_poly.entity_id
_entity_poly.type
_entity_poly.pdbx_seq_one_letter_code
_entity_poly.pdbx_strand_id
1 'polypeptide(L)'
;MQPVCGTEHLEVYPFIRAIDMMSSNSYIVSSEDKLALIDPGGLDDQTDRLLEVLSGLYDRRPRPLVVYLTHIHADHSFQLNRRDLFEGFDQAALAVQEDGALALERGDQRMALTQILGKRIEPITPEIRLLSPEDLKDRVQRNLTLDCGMEFNYETMSRNIGDGLTLNSQKVEMGGGDLLEVFHLPGHSPDSVAIRVGDLLILGDLLFASNPGIAGIPGWSRDDQMGSIRKALWILEERNIRICCPGHGKPMDVETVKRTLLRLHKYTDSLNEIAVIDHDWARSAADYSHEALREMERLFTIITGRLVLVSSLLEDLDEEDAARDTEALVDAAAVDGLFACMDGHLHRHRAEGTLDMELVHRAGGVVGKLERMFERKRFEGLFEDHLLRRAERLLNDYTVTYRGFQPYQNLIPVDINMVVEASLVVFSRKPYDEKAILEAETEEEYLRALKARISHVNLSERADLVFEGDEDLPEVLMDTERFSDLVIDILERLVAARAEKIAV
;
A
#
# COMPACT_ATOMS: atom_id res chain seq x y z
N MET A 1 20.38 -22.78 -11.59
CA MET A 1 19.84 -22.63 -12.96
C MET A 1 18.72 -23.62 -13.17
N GLN A 2 17.68 -23.22 -13.88
CA GLN A 2 16.54 -24.04 -14.28
C GLN A 2 16.26 -23.76 -15.76
N PRO A 3 15.97 -24.77 -16.61
CA PRO A 3 15.64 -24.51 -18.01
C PRO A 3 14.34 -23.70 -18.11
N VAL A 4 14.30 -22.78 -19.07
CA VAL A 4 13.10 -21.97 -19.36
C VAL A 4 12.24 -22.69 -20.41
N CYS A 5 10.95 -22.82 -20.16
CA CYS A 5 10.06 -23.45 -21.13
C CYS A 5 9.80 -22.50 -22.32
N GLY A 6 9.71 -23.05 -23.52
CA GLY A 6 9.53 -22.26 -24.74
C GLY A 6 10.83 -21.64 -25.28
N THR A 7 11.98 -22.08 -24.79
CA THR A 7 13.33 -21.71 -25.27
C THR A 7 14.17 -22.95 -25.47
N GLU A 8 15.17 -22.91 -26.34
CA GLU A 8 16.04 -24.07 -26.61
C GLU A 8 17.23 -24.15 -25.65
N HIS A 9 17.78 -22.99 -25.25
CA HIS A 9 19.06 -22.88 -24.57
C HIS A 9 19.07 -21.96 -23.34
N LEU A 10 17.94 -21.31 -23.02
CA LEU A 10 17.90 -20.43 -21.86
C LEU A 10 17.70 -21.20 -20.54
N GLU A 11 18.48 -20.80 -19.56
CA GLU A 11 18.28 -21.15 -18.16
C GLU A 11 18.05 -19.89 -17.32
N VAL A 12 17.25 -20.00 -16.26
CA VAL A 12 16.99 -18.93 -15.31
C VAL A 12 17.40 -19.32 -13.89
N TYR A 13 17.93 -18.36 -13.14
CA TYR A 13 18.06 -18.42 -11.69
C TYR A 13 17.21 -17.30 -11.08
N PRO A 14 16.05 -17.65 -10.49
CA PRO A 14 15.22 -16.69 -9.77
C PRO A 14 15.74 -16.49 -8.34
N PHE A 15 15.94 -15.24 -7.94
CA PHE A 15 16.21 -14.85 -6.56
C PHE A 15 14.97 -14.16 -6.00
N ILE A 16 14.11 -14.95 -5.35
CA ILE A 16 12.80 -14.48 -4.85
C ILE A 16 12.93 -14.00 -3.41
N ARG A 17 12.43 -12.80 -3.13
CA ARG A 17 12.49 -12.14 -1.82
C ARG A 17 11.09 -11.96 -1.22
N ALA A 18 11.07 -11.81 0.11
CA ALA A 18 9.90 -11.29 0.78
C ALA A 18 9.75 -9.80 0.44
N ILE A 19 8.51 -9.30 0.46
CA ILE A 19 8.21 -7.90 0.18
C ILE A 19 8.95 -7.02 1.19
N ASP A 20 9.80 -6.13 0.70
CA ASP A 20 10.66 -5.24 1.48
C ASP A 20 10.84 -3.92 0.73
N MET A 21 11.03 -2.81 1.45
CA MET A 21 11.13 -1.47 0.85
C MET A 21 12.45 -1.24 0.09
N MET A 22 13.45 -2.10 0.26
CA MET A 22 14.78 -1.97 -0.33
C MET A 22 15.20 -3.19 -1.16
N SER A 23 14.30 -4.16 -1.38
CA SER A 23 14.65 -5.39 -2.09
C SER A 23 13.50 -5.83 -2.97
N SER A 24 13.81 -6.01 -4.26
CA SER A 24 12.93 -6.66 -5.22
C SER A 24 13.42 -8.06 -5.58
N ASN A 25 12.66 -8.78 -6.39
CA ASN A 25 13.04 -10.04 -7.01
C ASN A 25 14.05 -9.79 -8.12
N SER A 26 15.10 -10.62 -8.18
CA SER A 26 16.11 -10.57 -9.24
C SER A 26 16.12 -11.84 -10.06
N TYR A 27 16.50 -11.74 -11.33
CA TYR A 27 16.58 -12.89 -12.23
C TYR A 27 17.88 -12.88 -13.01
N ILE A 28 18.61 -14.00 -12.97
CA ILE A 28 19.73 -14.24 -13.88
C ILE A 28 19.23 -15.14 -15.00
N VAL A 29 19.28 -14.66 -16.24
CA VAL A 29 19.01 -15.44 -17.45
C VAL A 29 20.35 -15.73 -18.12
N SER A 30 20.61 -17.00 -18.38
CA SER A 30 21.85 -17.46 -19.01
C SER A 30 21.53 -18.17 -20.30
N SER A 31 22.27 -17.82 -21.35
CA SER A 31 22.38 -18.62 -22.57
C SER A 31 23.83 -19.09 -22.74
N GLU A 32 24.16 -19.67 -23.89
CA GLU A 32 25.54 -19.93 -24.27
C GLU A 32 26.35 -18.65 -24.59
N ASP A 33 25.69 -17.62 -25.13
CA ASP A 33 26.32 -16.45 -25.72
C ASP A 33 26.25 -15.20 -24.84
N LYS A 34 25.33 -15.13 -23.88
CA LYS A 34 25.10 -13.94 -23.03
C LYS A 34 24.59 -14.30 -21.64
N LEU A 35 24.95 -13.49 -20.66
CA LEU A 35 24.34 -13.43 -19.34
C LEU A 35 23.48 -12.17 -19.25
N ALA A 36 22.28 -12.29 -18.68
CA ALA A 36 21.42 -11.17 -18.36
C ALA A 36 21.08 -11.19 -16.87
N LEU A 37 21.33 -10.09 -16.17
CA LEU A 37 20.85 -9.87 -14.81
C LEU A 37 19.69 -8.88 -14.88
N ILE A 38 18.51 -9.25 -14.38
CA ILE A 38 17.34 -8.37 -14.34
C ILE A 38 17.15 -7.96 -12.88
N ASP A 39 17.18 -6.64 -12.64
CA ASP A 39 17.07 -5.96 -11.35
C ASP A 39 18.12 -6.44 -10.33
N PRO A 40 19.29 -5.76 -10.17
CA PRO A 40 20.33 -6.15 -9.22
C PRO A 40 19.94 -5.98 -7.74
N GLY A 41 18.80 -5.31 -7.48
CA GLY A 41 18.23 -5.12 -6.15
C GLY A 41 18.76 -3.87 -5.44
N GLY A 42 18.37 -3.72 -4.17
CA GLY A 42 18.78 -2.61 -3.31
C GLY A 42 19.59 -3.00 -2.08
N LEU A 43 19.83 -4.29 -1.82
CA LEU A 43 20.55 -4.80 -0.65
C LEU A 43 21.89 -5.48 -0.99
N ASP A 44 22.89 -5.29 -0.13
CA ASP A 44 24.24 -5.82 -0.36
C ASP A 44 24.26 -7.35 -0.36
N ASP A 45 23.55 -8.01 0.57
CA ASP A 45 23.49 -9.48 0.69
C ASP A 45 22.84 -10.15 -0.52
N GLN A 46 21.82 -9.49 -1.08
CA GLN A 46 21.19 -9.89 -2.34
C GLN A 46 22.19 -9.81 -3.49
N THR A 47 22.83 -8.66 -3.67
CA THR A 47 23.77 -8.45 -4.77
C THR A 47 24.99 -9.36 -4.67
N ASP A 48 25.54 -9.57 -3.46
CA ASP A 48 26.65 -10.49 -3.22
C ASP A 48 26.30 -11.91 -3.70
N ARG A 49 25.09 -12.38 -3.39
CA ARG A 49 24.64 -13.70 -3.80
C ARG A 49 24.42 -13.81 -5.31
N LEU A 50 23.95 -12.74 -5.95
CA LEU A 50 23.79 -12.68 -7.41
C LEU A 50 25.16 -12.70 -8.11
N LEU A 51 26.12 -11.91 -7.61
CA LEU A 51 27.49 -11.88 -8.13
C LEU A 51 28.19 -13.23 -7.98
N GLU A 52 28.04 -13.93 -6.86
CA GLU A 52 28.58 -15.28 -6.68
C GLU A 52 28.09 -16.25 -7.78
N VAL A 53 26.80 -16.20 -8.10
CA VAL A 53 26.21 -17.03 -9.17
C VAL A 53 26.72 -16.60 -10.54
N LEU A 54 26.77 -15.29 -10.83
CA LEU A 54 27.23 -14.76 -12.11
C LEU A 54 28.71 -15.08 -12.36
N SER A 55 29.59 -14.85 -11.39
CA SER A 55 31.01 -15.19 -11.49
C SER A 55 31.19 -16.70 -11.73
N GLY A 56 30.43 -17.55 -11.01
CA GLY A 56 30.47 -19.00 -11.23
C GLY A 56 29.99 -19.44 -12.63
N LEU A 57 29.08 -18.70 -13.26
CA LEU A 57 28.67 -18.95 -14.65
C LEU A 57 29.72 -18.45 -15.64
N TYR A 58 30.30 -17.27 -15.38
CA TYR A 58 31.30 -16.65 -16.23
C TYR A 58 32.63 -17.42 -16.23
N ASP A 59 33.10 -17.87 -15.07
CA ASP A 59 34.32 -18.69 -14.93
C ASP A 59 34.24 -20.00 -15.73
N ARG A 60 33.03 -20.54 -15.89
CA ARG A 60 32.80 -21.74 -16.72
C ARG A 60 32.83 -21.43 -18.21
N ARG A 61 32.31 -20.27 -18.61
CA ARG A 61 32.27 -19.81 -20.00
C ARG A 61 32.18 -18.29 -20.05
N PRO A 62 33.32 -17.60 -20.28
CA PRO A 62 33.35 -16.15 -20.40
C PRO A 62 32.46 -15.69 -21.56
N ARG A 63 31.57 -14.73 -21.29
CA ARG A 63 30.62 -14.14 -22.25
C ARG A 63 30.05 -12.82 -21.72
N PRO A 64 29.51 -11.95 -22.60
CA PRO A 64 28.90 -10.68 -22.21
C PRO A 64 27.88 -10.77 -21.07
N LEU A 65 27.93 -9.81 -20.15
CA LEU A 65 26.91 -9.57 -19.11
C LEU A 65 26.12 -8.31 -19.45
N VAL A 66 24.79 -8.39 -19.47
CA VAL A 66 23.93 -7.20 -19.57
C VAL A 66 23.02 -7.14 -18.34
N VAL A 67 23.09 -6.03 -17.61
CA VAL A 67 22.18 -5.74 -16.51
C VAL A 67 20.99 -4.98 -17.06
N TYR A 68 19.78 -5.46 -16.83
CA TYR A 68 18.53 -4.84 -17.21
C TYR A 68 17.81 -4.33 -15.97
N LEU A 69 17.20 -3.16 -16.08
CA LEU A 69 16.24 -2.70 -15.09
C LEU A 69 14.81 -2.81 -15.63
N THR A 70 13.90 -3.33 -14.81
CA THR A 70 12.46 -3.17 -15.04
C THR A 70 12.06 -1.70 -14.87
N HIS A 71 12.67 -1.02 -13.89
CA HIS A 71 12.61 0.43 -13.67
C HIS A 71 13.66 0.85 -12.64
N ILE A 72 13.83 2.16 -12.43
CA ILE A 72 14.95 2.71 -11.63
C ILE A 72 14.66 2.95 -10.14
N HIS A 73 13.55 2.50 -9.57
CA HIS A 73 13.33 2.64 -8.13
C HIS A 73 14.43 1.93 -7.31
N ALA A 74 14.73 2.47 -6.13
CA ALA A 74 15.91 2.09 -5.33
C ALA A 74 15.94 0.60 -4.95
N ASP A 75 14.80 -0.01 -4.69
CA ASP A 75 14.68 -1.44 -4.39
C ASP A 75 15.08 -2.35 -5.56
N HIS A 76 15.05 -1.83 -6.79
CA HIS A 76 15.51 -2.52 -8.01
C HIS A 76 16.94 -2.10 -8.42
N SER A 77 17.31 -0.84 -8.21
CA SER A 77 18.46 -0.21 -8.87
C SER A 77 19.55 0.30 -7.93
N PHE A 78 19.32 0.38 -6.62
CA PHE A 78 20.26 1.08 -5.71
C PHE A 78 21.65 0.45 -5.69
N GLN A 79 21.74 -0.85 -5.98
CA GLN A 79 23.01 -1.58 -6.03
C GLN A 79 23.84 -1.28 -7.30
N LEU A 80 23.33 -0.48 -8.24
CA LEU A 80 24.13 0.11 -9.31
C LEU A 80 25.22 1.07 -8.79
N ASN A 81 25.09 1.59 -7.56
CA ASN A 81 26.14 2.40 -6.93
C ASN A 81 27.41 1.62 -6.59
N ARG A 82 27.36 0.28 -6.62
CA ARG A 82 28.50 -0.57 -6.30
C ARG A 82 29.56 -0.50 -7.40
N ARG A 83 30.82 -0.45 -6.98
CA ARG A 83 31.97 -0.44 -7.90
C ARG A 83 32.29 -1.81 -8.46
N ASP A 84 31.96 -2.86 -7.72
CA ASP A 84 32.28 -4.25 -8.03
C ASP A 84 31.18 -4.95 -8.84
N LEU A 85 30.04 -4.31 -9.12
CA LEU A 85 28.92 -4.92 -9.85
C LEU A 85 29.33 -5.47 -11.23
N PHE A 86 30.25 -4.76 -11.91
CA PHE A 86 30.77 -5.14 -13.22
C PHE A 86 32.22 -5.66 -13.16
N GLU A 87 32.81 -5.73 -11.96
CA GLU A 87 34.20 -6.16 -11.79
C GLU A 87 34.33 -7.67 -12.11
N GLY A 88 35.33 -8.03 -12.91
CA GLY A 88 35.58 -9.41 -13.32
C GLY A 88 34.90 -9.87 -14.61
N PHE A 89 34.12 -9.01 -15.28
CA PHE A 89 33.53 -9.30 -16.59
C PHE A 89 34.23 -8.50 -17.70
N ASP A 90 34.75 -9.18 -18.72
CA ASP A 90 35.42 -8.53 -19.87
C ASP A 90 34.50 -7.56 -20.63
N GLN A 91 33.21 -7.94 -20.74
CA GLN A 91 32.20 -7.19 -21.47
C GLN A 91 30.95 -7.09 -20.62
N ALA A 92 30.65 -5.89 -20.12
CA ALA A 92 29.47 -5.61 -19.34
C ALA A 92 28.76 -4.34 -19.84
N ALA A 93 27.45 -4.29 -19.67
CA ALA A 93 26.62 -3.14 -20.03
C ALA A 93 25.36 -3.05 -19.17
N LEU A 94 24.87 -1.83 -18.94
CA LEU A 94 23.60 -1.53 -18.31
C LEU A 94 22.58 -1.10 -19.37
N ALA A 95 21.43 -1.76 -19.36
CA ALA A 95 20.30 -1.53 -20.25
C ALA A 95 19.07 -1.03 -19.46
N VAL A 96 18.64 0.19 -19.76
CA VAL A 96 17.53 0.87 -19.06
C VAL A 96 16.64 1.54 -20.11
N GLN A 97 15.33 1.59 -19.86
CA GLN A 97 14.43 2.38 -20.69
C GLN A 97 14.83 3.87 -20.67
N GLU A 98 14.60 4.58 -21.79
CA GLU A 98 15.04 5.97 -22.01
C GLU A 98 14.80 6.93 -20.84
N ASP A 99 13.58 7.01 -20.30
CA ASP A 99 13.24 7.93 -19.21
C ASP A 99 14.02 7.60 -17.94
N GLY A 100 14.19 6.31 -17.65
CA GLY A 100 14.99 5.81 -16.53
C GLY A 100 16.48 6.10 -16.73
N ALA A 101 16.99 5.93 -17.95
CA ALA A 101 18.37 6.25 -18.30
C ALA A 101 18.67 7.75 -18.11
N LEU A 102 17.79 8.64 -18.58
CA LEU A 102 17.92 10.08 -18.40
C LEU A 102 17.87 10.48 -16.92
N ALA A 103 17.05 9.81 -16.11
CA ALA A 103 16.95 10.07 -14.68
C ALA A 103 18.21 9.59 -13.92
N LEU A 104 18.76 8.41 -14.24
CA LEU A 104 20.02 7.91 -13.69
C LEU A 104 21.20 8.82 -14.04
N GLU A 105 21.29 9.32 -15.29
CA GLU A 105 22.35 10.23 -15.73
C GLU A 105 22.37 11.54 -14.95
N ARG A 106 21.19 11.97 -14.46
CA ARG A 106 21.04 13.16 -13.63
C ARG A 106 21.25 12.87 -12.14
N GLY A 107 21.32 11.61 -11.74
CA GLY A 107 21.23 11.21 -10.34
C GLY A 107 19.92 11.68 -9.71
N ASP A 108 18.79 11.50 -10.41
CA ASP A 108 17.48 11.95 -9.94
C ASP A 108 16.99 11.13 -8.74
N GLN A 109 17.20 11.68 -7.54
CA GLN A 109 16.83 11.03 -6.28
C GLN A 109 15.32 10.87 -6.10
N ARG A 110 14.55 11.72 -6.78
CA ARG A 110 13.09 11.73 -6.69
C ARG A 110 12.52 10.64 -7.57
N MET A 111 12.98 10.51 -8.82
CA MET A 111 12.54 9.42 -9.70
C MET A 111 13.03 8.05 -9.19
N ALA A 112 14.24 7.95 -8.65
CA ALA A 112 14.75 6.68 -8.09
C ALA A 112 14.20 6.35 -6.69
N LEU A 113 13.38 7.21 -6.09
CA LEU A 113 12.84 7.08 -4.72
C LEU A 113 13.90 6.95 -3.61
N THR A 114 15.17 7.28 -3.86
CA THR A 114 16.23 7.19 -2.84
C THR A 114 16.06 8.23 -1.74
N GLN A 115 15.52 9.41 -2.06
CA GLN A 115 15.32 10.50 -1.10
C GLN A 115 14.36 10.10 0.03
N ILE A 116 13.24 9.43 -0.30
CA ILE A 116 12.25 8.98 0.69
C ILE A 116 12.78 7.82 1.56
N LEU A 117 13.94 7.25 1.21
CA LEU A 117 14.64 6.20 1.94
C LEU A 117 15.89 6.71 2.66
N GLY A 118 16.15 8.03 2.64
CA GLY A 118 17.35 8.63 3.23
C GLY A 118 18.66 8.21 2.54
N LYS A 119 18.59 7.77 1.28
CA LYS A 119 19.70 7.26 0.48
C LYS A 119 20.03 8.20 -0.68
N ARG A 120 21.17 7.94 -1.34
CA ARG A 120 21.59 8.67 -2.54
C ARG A 120 22.06 7.73 -3.65
N ILE A 121 21.57 7.93 -4.86
CA ILE A 121 22.12 7.31 -6.08
C ILE A 121 23.06 8.28 -6.78
N GLU A 122 24.28 7.85 -7.11
CA GLU A 122 25.19 8.69 -7.88
C GLU A 122 24.77 8.70 -9.37
N PRO A 123 25.15 9.72 -10.15
CA PRO A 123 24.89 9.74 -11.58
C PRO A 123 25.50 8.52 -12.29
N ILE A 124 24.68 7.79 -13.02
CA ILE A 124 25.06 6.57 -13.76
C ILE A 124 24.60 6.73 -15.21
N THR A 125 25.47 6.39 -16.16
CA THR A 125 25.15 6.46 -17.60
C THR A 125 24.98 5.04 -18.15
N PRO A 126 23.75 4.59 -18.44
CA PRO A 126 23.53 3.29 -19.07
C PRO A 126 24.13 3.24 -20.49
N GLU A 127 24.82 2.16 -20.83
CA GLU A 127 25.39 1.95 -22.16
C GLU A 127 24.33 1.65 -23.22
N ILE A 128 23.18 1.09 -22.81
CA ILE A 128 22.08 0.72 -23.70
C ILE A 128 20.81 1.46 -23.28
N ARG A 129 20.30 2.31 -24.18
CA ARG A 129 19.00 2.97 -24.02
C ARG A 129 17.90 2.18 -24.73
N LEU A 130 17.07 1.52 -23.94
CA LEU A 130 15.94 0.73 -24.43
C LEU A 130 14.77 1.66 -24.79
N LEU A 131 14.06 1.30 -25.87
CA LEU A 131 12.83 1.95 -26.32
C LEU A 131 12.97 3.47 -26.50
N SER A 132 14.11 3.93 -27.03
CA SER A 132 14.39 5.35 -27.23
C SER A 132 13.39 6.02 -28.19
N PRO A 133 13.15 7.34 -28.11
CA PRO A 133 12.26 8.06 -29.02
C PRO A 133 12.62 7.91 -30.51
N GLU A 134 13.90 7.65 -30.81
CA GLU A 134 14.34 7.34 -32.17
C GLU A 134 13.86 5.95 -32.62
N ASP A 135 13.88 4.98 -31.71
CA ASP A 135 13.49 3.60 -31.98
C ASP A 135 11.97 3.40 -32.12
N LEU A 136 11.16 4.29 -31.53
CA LEU A 136 9.70 4.18 -31.52
C LEU A 136 8.99 4.68 -32.79
N LYS A 137 9.71 5.31 -33.73
CA LYS A 137 9.13 5.92 -34.94
C LYS A 137 8.70 4.91 -36.00
N ASP A 138 9.44 3.82 -36.15
CA ASP A 138 9.22 2.76 -37.14
C ASP A 138 9.72 1.41 -36.60
N ARG A 139 9.56 0.31 -37.36
CA ARG A 139 10.29 -0.93 -37.05
C ARG A 139 11.78 -0.70 -37.30
N VAL A 140 12.56 -0.62 -36.23
CA VAL A 140 13.99 -0.31 -36.28
C VAL A 140 14.79 -1.53 -35.82
N GLN A 141 15.77 -1.94 -36.62
CA GLN A 141 16.81 -2.86 -36.18
C GLN A 141 18.08 -2.05 -35.90
N ARG A 142 18.66 -2.25 -34.71
CA ARG A 142 19.93 -1.63 -34.33
C ARG A 142 20.96 -2.72 -34.04
N ASN A 143 22.19 -2.44 -34.46
CA ASN A 143 23.38 -3.12 -34.00
C ASN A 143 24.27 -2.05 -33.35
N LEU A 144 24.54 -2.21 -32.06
CA LEU A 144 25.41 -1.34 -31.27
C LEU A 144 26.74 -2.04 -31.00
N THR A 145 27.84 -1.37 -31.27
CA THR A 145 29.16 -1.72 -30.73
C THR A 145 29.42 -0.83 -29.52
N LEU A 146 29.44 -1.42 -28.32
CA LEU A 146 29.67 -0.68 -27.07
C LEU A 146 31.17 -0.45 -26.85
N ASP A 147 31.53 0.50 -25.97
CA ASP A 147 32.93 0.83 -25.66
C ASP A 147 33.71 -0.37 -25.07
N CYS A 148 33.02 -1.29 -24.40
CA CYS A 148 33.58 -2.57 -23.93
C CYS A 148 33.79 -3.61 -25.06
N GLY A 149 33.53 -3.25 -26.32
CA GLY A 149 33.62 -4.13 -27.49
C GLY A 149 32.47 -5.13 -27.61
N MET A 150 31.43 -5.00 -26.78
CA MET A 150 30.24 -5.85 -26.86
C MET A 150 29.39 -5.45 -28.08
N GLU A 151 28.99 -6.44 -28.88
CA GLU A 151 27.98 -6.27 -29.92
C GLU A 151 26.59 -6.52 -29.33
N PHE A 152 25.68 -5.56 -29.50
CA PHE A 152 24.33 -5.61 -28.95
C PHE A 152 23.29 -5.32 -30.03
N ASN A 153 22.58 -6.38 -30.43
CA ASN A 153 21.53 -6.33 -31.43
C ASN A 153 20.14 -6.31 -30.80
N TYR A 154 19.28 -5.43 -31.30
CA TYR A 154 17.86 -5.45 -30.96
C TYR A 154 16.97 -4.98 -32.10
N GLU A 155 15.71 -5.40 -32.04
CA GLU A 155 14.65 -4.98 -32.95
C GLU A 155 13.51 -4.33 -32.17
N THR A 156 13.18 -3.08 -32.51
CA THR A 156 12.05 -2.34 -31.92
C THR A 156 10.80 -2.46 -32.80
N MET A 157 9.65 -2.65 -32.16
CA MET A 157 8.35 -2.75 -32.80
C MET A 157 7.29 -1.96 -32.03
N SER A 158 6.51 -1.17 -32.76
CA SER A 158 5.30 -0.50 -32.26
C SER A 158 4.07 -1.16 -32.89
N ARG A 159 3.20 -1.77 -32.07
CA ARG A 159 2.00 -2.49 -32.52
C ARG A 159 0.73 -1.85 -31.97
N ASN A 160 -0.22 -1.50 -32.84
CA ASN A 160 -1.57 -1.17 -32.39
C ASN A 160 -2.27 -2.46 -31.91
N ILE A 161 -2.74 -2.46 -30.67
CA ILE A 161 -3.39 -3.61 -30.02
C ILE A 161 -4.90 -3.43 -29.80
N GLY A 162 -5.51 -2.42 -30.44
CA GLY A 162 -6.91 -2.05 -30.27
C GLY A 162 -7.13 -0.94 -29.23
N ASP A 163 -8.35 -0.41 -29.18
CA ASP A 163 -8.80 0.61 -28.21
C ASP A 163 -7.91 1.87 -28.12
N GLY A 164 -7.27 2.23 -29.22
CA GLY A 164 -6.34 3.38 -29.28
C GLY A 164 -5.00 3.14 -28.59
N LEU A 165 -4.66 1.90 -28.22
CA LEU A 165 -3.41 1.55 -27.54
C LEU A 165 -2.34 1.05 -28.51
N THR A 166 -1.12 1.55 -28.33
CA THR A 166 0.09 1.07 -28.99
C THR A 166 1.00 0.39 -27.97
N LEU A 167 1.36 -0.87 -28.24
CA LEU A 167 2.36 -1.61 -27.50
C LEU A 167 3.72 -1.47 -28.18
N ASN A 168 4.65 -0.83 -27.48
CA ASN A 168 6.04 -0.73 -27.89
C ASN A 168 6.83 -1.88 -27.26
N SER A 169 7.68 -2.51 -28.06
CA SER A 169 8.49 -3.66 -27.62
C SER A 169 9.84 -3.71 -28.30
N GLN A 170 10.81 -4.34 -27.64
CA GLN A 170 12.14 -4.61 -28.17
C GLN A 170 12.49 -6.09 -28.03
N LYS A 171 12.96 -6.69 -29.11
CA LYS A 171 13.49 -8.06 -29.10
C LYS A 171 15.00 -8.01 -29.04
N VAL A 172 15.59 -8.65 -28.03
CA VAL A 172 17.03 -8.70 -27.82
C VAL A 172 17.49 -10.15 -27.97
N GLU A 173 18.52 -10.37 -28.78
CA GLU A 173 19.09 -11.70 -28.99
C GLU A 173 19.86 -12.18 -27.76
N MET A 174 19.57 -13.42 -27.35
CA MET A 174 20.32 -14.14 -26.31
C MET A 174 21.23 -15.22 -26.88
N GLY A 175 21.11 -15.59 -28.16
CA GLY A 175 21.89 -16.66 -28.78
C GLY A 175 21.07 -17.92 -29.05
N GLY A 176 21.51 -18.74 -30.01
CA GLY A 176 20.83 -19.99 -30.38
C GLY A 176 19.38 -19.83 -30.86
N GLY A 177 18.96 -18.64 -31.30
CA GLY A 177 17.58 -18.34 -31.69
C GLY A 177 16.65 -17.90 -30.54
N ASP A 178 17.13 -17.95 -29.29
CA ASP A 178 16.39 -17.48 -28.13
C ASP A 178 16.47 -15.95 -27.97
N LEU A 179 15.39 -15.36 -27.45
CA LEU A 179 15.19 -13.91 -27.37
C LEU A 179 14.67 -13.50 -25.99
N LEU A 180 15.05 -12.30 -25.55
CA LEU A 180 14.29 -11.52 -24.58
C LEU A 180 13.34 -10.60 -25.35
N GLU A 181 12.10 -10.45 -24.89
CA GLU A 181 11.20 -9.39 -25.38
C GLU A 181 10.90 -8.41 -24.26
N VAL A 182 11.32 -7.16 -24.42
CA VAL A 182 11.07 -6.05 -23.50
C VAL A 182 9.81 -5.32 -23.97
N PHE A 183 8.88 -5.02 -23.07
CA PHE A 183 7.62 -4.32 -23.33
C PHE A 183 7.54 -3.05 -22.50
N HIS A 184 7.26 -1.90 -23.13
CA HIS A 184 7.08 -0.64 -22.41
C HIS A 184 5.70 -0.60 -21.74
N LEU A 185 5.69 -0.56 -20.41
CA LEU A 185 4.49 -0.58 -19.58
C LEU A 185 4.55 0.54 -18.51
N PRO A 186 4.56 1.83 -18.92
CA PRO A 186 4.62 2.95 -17.99
C PRO A 186 3.38 3.01 -17.09
N GLY A 187 3.50 3.66 -15.93
CA GLY A 187 2.38 3.88 -15.03
C GLY A 187 2.78 3.83 -13.57
N HIS A 188 3.49 2.78 -13.16
CA HIS A 188 4.20 2.76 -11.88
C HIS A 188 5.30 3.83 -11.86
N SER A 189 6.10 3.83 -12.94
CA SER A 189 7.09 4.84 -13.29
C SER A 189 7.06 5.03 -14.82
N PRO A 190 7.58 6.13 -15.38
CA PRO A 190 7.61 6.33 -16.84
C PRO A 190 8.51 5.32 -17.56
N ASP A 191 9.51 4.78 -16.84
CA ASP A 191 10.52 3.86 -17.36
C ASP A 191 10.19 2.37 -17.17
N SER A 192 9.02 2.07 -16.60
CA SER A 192 8.58 0.71 -16.34
C SER A 192 8.52 -0.16 -17.61
N VAL A 193 9.20 -1.30 -17.57
CA VAL A 193 9.17 -2.34 -18.59
C VAL A 193 8.87 -3.72 -18.00
N ALA A 194 8.23 -4.57 -18.80
CA ALA A 194 8.17 -6.00 -18.56
C ALA A 194 9.11 -6.75 -19.51
N ILE A 195 9.70 -7.85 -19.05
CA ILE A 195 10.66 -8.65 -19.83
C ILE A 195 10.16 -10.09 -19.93
N ARG A 196 9.92 -10.55 -21.16
CA ARG A 196 9.56 -11.95 -21.45
C ARG A 196 10.80 -12.78 -21.70
N VAL A 197 10.83 -13.96 -21.08
CA VAL A 197 11.86 -14.99 -21.23
C VAL A 197 11.14 -16.32 -21.46
N GLY A 198 11.04 -16.78 -22.71
CA GLY A 198 10.23 -17.97 -23.02
C GLY A 198 8.77 -17.82 -22.60
N ASP A 199 8.30 -18.71 -21.74
CA ASP A 199 6.96 -18.70 -21.13
C ASP A 199 6.86 -17.89 -19.81
N LEU A 200 7.93 -17.23 -19.39
CA LEU A 200 7.99 -16.36 -18.22
C LEU A 200 7.79 -14.89 -18.62
N LEU A 201 7.06 -14.13 -17.81
CA LEU A 201 6.95 -12.67 -17.93
C LEU A 201 7.33 -12.00 -16.62
N ILE A 202 8.48 -11.32 -16.61
CA ILE A 202 8.93 -10.49 -15.49
C ILE A 202 8.22 -9.14 -15.62
N LEU A 203 7.37 -8.82 -14.65
CA LEU A 203 6.42 -7.71 -14.71
C LEU A 203 6.92 -6.43 -14.02
N GLY A 204 8.01 -6.51 -13.26
CA GLY A 204 8.37 -5.46 -12.32
C GLY A 204 7.20 -5.14 -11.40
N ASP A 205 6.95 -3.84 -11.17
CA ASP A 205 6.00 -3.37 -10.17
C ASP A 205 4.62 -3.00 -10.71
N LEU A 206 4.32 -3.43 -11.93
CA LEU A 206 3.01 -3.23 -12.57
C LEU A 206 1.83 -3.61 -11.67
N LEU A 207 1.95 -4.70 -10.89
CA LEU A 207 0.87 -5.19 -10.03
C LEU A 207 0.70 -4.40 -8.73
N PHE A 208 1.70 -3.59 -8.35
CA PHE A 208 1.71 -2.80 -7.12
C PHE A 208 1.46 -1.31 -7.37
N ALA A 209 1.53 -0.88 -8.63
CA ALA A 209 1.45 0.52 -9.04
C ALA A 209 0.25 1.29 -8.48
N SER A 210 -0.90 0.63 -8.27
CA SER A 210 -2.11 1.29 -7.78
C SER A 210 -2.30 1.14 -6.27
N ASN A 211 -1.39 0.48 -5.56
CA ASN A 211 -1.53 0.25 -4.13
C ASN A 211 -1.47 1.57 -3.35
N PRO A 212 -2.19 1.67 -2.21
CA PRO A 212 -2.01 2.78 -1.28
C PRO A 212 -0.55 2.90 -0.87
N GLY A 213 0.00 4.11 -0.80
CA GLY A 213 1.42 4.34 -0.52
C GLY A 213 2.34 4.21 -1.74
N ILE A 214 1.85 3.71 -2.88
CA ILE A 214 2.57 3.64 -4.17
C ILE A 214 1.90 4.54 -5.22
N ALA A 215 0.58 4.50 -5.35
CA ALA A 215 -0.11 5.40 -6.26
C ALA A 215 0.16 6.86 -5.86
N GLY A 216 0.67 7.65 -6.80
CA GLY A 216 1.03 9.05 -6.56
C GLY A 216 2.51 9.30 -6.24
N ILE A 217 3.35 8.25 -6.14
CA ILE A 217 4.82 8.43 -6.07
C ILE A 217 5.33 9.21 -7.29
N PRO A 218 6.52 9.84 -7.21
CA PRO A 218 7.10 10.53 -8.36
C PRO A 218 7.20 9.64 -9.60
N GLY A 219 6.74 10.14 -10.75
CA GLY A 219 6.71 9.40 -12.00
C GLY A 219 5.47 8.52 -12.21
N TRP A 220 4.62 8.34 -11.19
CA TRP A 220 3.39 7.60 -11.32
C TRP A 220 2.36 8.30 -12.22
N SER A 221 1.64 7.53 -13.04
CA SER A 221 0.61 8.03 -13.94
C SER A 221 -0.57 7.06 -14.02
N ARG A 222 -1.75 7.54 -13.61
CA ARG A 222 -3.01 6.78 -13.65
C ARG A 222 -3.33 6.29 -15.05
N ASP A 223 -3.27 7.18 -16.03
CA ASP A 223 -3.69 6.90 -17.40
C ASP A 223 -2.72 5.93 -18.09
N ASP A 224 -1.42 6.10 -17.86
CA ASP A 224 -0.42 5.15 -18.33
C ASP A 224 -0.61 3.79 -17.68
N GLN A 225 -0.84 3.74 -16.36
CA GLN A 225 -1.10 2.49 -15.65
C GLN A 225 -2.34 1.77 -16.19
N MET A 226 -3.43 2.49 -16.46
CA MET A 226 -4.62 1.93 -17.10
C MET A 226 -4.31 1.34 -18.48
N GLY A 227 -3.51 2.04 -19.28
CA GLY A 227 -3.03 1.57 -20.58
C GLY A 227 -2.14 0.33 -20.46
N SER A 228 -1.22 0.32 -19.50
CA SER A 228 -0.27 -0.76 -19.25
C SER A 228 -0.93 -2.02 -18.73
N ILE A 229 -1.97 -1.90 -17.91
CA ILE A 229 -2.79 -3.05 -17.51
C ILE A 229 -3.44 -3.71 -18.73
N ARG A 230 -4.01 -2.93 -19.65
CA ARG A 230 -4.62 -3.47 -20.89
C ARG A 230 -3.58 -4.09 -21.82
N LYS A 231 -2.41 -3.45 -21.98
CA LYS A 231 -1.28 -4.01 -22.72
C LYS A 231 -0.78 -5.32 -22.12
N ALA A 232 -0.68 -5.40 -20.80
CA ALA A 232 -0.27 -6.62 -20.11
C ALA A 232 -1.28 -7.76 -20.33
N LEU A 233 -2.58 -7.49 -20.22
CA LEU A 233 -3.62 -8.48 -20.53
C LEU A 233 -3.47 -9.02 -21.96
N TRP A 234 -3.24 -8.14 -22.93
CA TRP A 234 -2.97 -8.52 -24.32
C TRP A 234 -1.71 -9.39 -24.45
N ILE A 235 -0.62 -9.05 -23.77
CA ILE A 235 0.62 -9.87 -23.76
C ILE A 235 0.34 -11.27 -23.21
N LEU A 236 -0.42 -11.38 -22.11
CA LEU A 236 -0.78 -12.66 -21.50
C LEU A 236 -1.65 -13.54 -22.41
N GLU A 237 -2.38 -12.95 -23.35
CA GLU A 237 -3.19 -13.66 -24.35
C GLU A 237 -2.36 -14.08 -25.56
N GLU A 238 -1.42 -13.23 -26.00
CA GLU A 238 -0.77 -13.34 -27.32
C GLU A 238 0.68 -13.85 -27.28
N ARG A 239 1.27 -14.05 -26.09
CA ARG A 239 2.69 -14.47 -25.95
C ARG A 239 2.90 -15.82 -25.25
N ASN A 240 1.85 -16.61 -25.09
CA ASN A 240 1.90 -17.96 -24.50
C ASN A 240 2.64 -17.98 -23.14
N ILE A 241 2.32 -17.00 -22.29
CA ILE A 241 2.89 -16.84 -20.95
C ILE A 241 2.23 -17.84 -20.00
N ARG A 242 3.02 -18.56 -19.21
CA ARG A 242 2.55 -19.48 -18.18
C ARG A 242 2.72 -18.91 -16.78
N ILE A 243 3.86 -18.28 -16.51
CA ILE A 243 4.23 -17.78 -15.19
C ILE A 243 4.57 -16.29 -15.31
N CYS A 244 4.02 -15.51 -14.39
CA CYS A 244 4.30 -14.10 -14.24
C CYS A 244 5.11 -13.87 -12.96
N CYS A 245 6.14 -13.05 -13.09
CA CYS A 245 7.16 -12.81 -12.08
C CYS A 245 7.08 -11.33 -11.66
N PRO A 246 6.36 -10.99 -10.58
CA PRO A 246 6.32 -9.60 -10.09
C PRO A 246 7.67 -9.17 -9.52
N GLY A 247 7.89 -7.86 -9.40
CA GLY A 247 9.04 -7.28 -8.71
C GLY A 247 9.06 -7.64 -7.23
N HIS A 248 7.90 -7.82 -6.61
CA HIS A 248 7.78 -8.21 -5.19
C HIS A 248 6.91 -9.45 -5.00
N GLY A 249 7.30 -10.29 -4.04
CA GLY A 249 6.55 -11.48 -3.67
C GLY A 249 6.73 -12.66 -4.62
N LYS A 250 5.81 -13.64 -4.55
CA LYS A 250 5.99 -14.92 -5.26
C LYS A 250 5.53 -14.84 -6.72
N PRO A 251 6.18 -15.56 -7.64
CA PRO A 251 5.65 -15.79 -8.98
C PRO A 251 4.25 -16.40 -8.96
N MET A 252 3.43 -16.03 -9.94
CA MET A 252 2.03 -16.43 -10.06
C MET A 252 1.74 -17.02 -11.43
N ASP A 253 0.74 -17.90 -11.50
CA ASP A 253 0.23 -18.38 -12.78
C ASP A 253 -0.50 -17.26 -13.55
N VAL A 254 -0.57 -17.42 -14.87
CA VAL A 254 -1.18 -16.45 -15.78
C VAL A 254 -2.64 -16.12 -15.44
N GLU A 255 -3.44 -17.08 -14.96
CA GLU A 255 -4.86 -16.87 -14.66
C GLU A 255 -5.04 -16.03 -13.39
N THR A 256 -4.24 -16.30 -12.36
CA THR A 256 -4.17 -15.47 -11.16
C THR A 256 -3.78 -14.02 -11.49
N VAL A 257 -2.81 -13.82 -12.38
CA VAL A 257 -2.40 -12.47 -12.80
C VAL A 257 -3.46 -11.76 -13.63
N LYS A 258 -4.13 -12.44 -14.58
CA LYS A 258 -5.24 -11.85 -15.34
C LYS A 258 -6.34 -11.34 -14.41
N ARG A 259 -6.76 -12.13 -13.42
CA ARG A 259 -7.75 -11.72 -12.43
C ARG A 259 -7.30 -10.51 -11.61
N THR A 260 -6.03 -10.49 -11.24
CA THR A 260 -5.42 -9.39 -10.46
C THR A 260 -5.39 -8.11 -11.29
N LEU A 261 -4.93 -8.16 -12.54
CA LEU A 261 -4.94 -7.04 -13.47
C LEU A 261 -6.34 -6.48 -13.71
N LEU A 262 -7.37 -7.32 -13.85
CA LEU A 262 -8.75 -6.86 -14.02
C LEU A 262 -9.30 -6.14 -12.77
N ARG A 263 -8.94 -6.59 -11.56
CA ARG A 263 -9.29 -5.88 -10.32
C ARG A 263 -8.51 -4.57 -10.19
N LEU A 264 -7.22 -4.61 -10.50
CA LEU A 264 -6.34 -3.46 -10.48
C LEU A 264 -6.80 -2.39 -11.46
N HIS A 265 -7.29 -2.78 -12.66
CA HIS A 265 -7.84 -1.85 -13.66
C HIS A 265 -9.01 -1.05 -13.08
N LYS A 266 -9.99 -1.73 -12.48
CA LYS A 266 -11.14 -1.08 -11.82
C LYS A 266 -10.72 -0.18 -10.67
N TYR A 267 -9.76 -0.61 -9.86
CA TYR A 267 -9.28 0.18 -8.74
C TYR A 267 -8.51 1.42 -9.21
N THR A 268 -7.62 1.28 -10.18
CA THR A 268 -6.87 2.39 -10.78
C THR A 268 -7.81 3.44 -11.39
N ASP A 269 -8.88 2.99 -12.04
CA ASP A 269 -9.89 3.89 -12.60
C ASP A 269 -10.56 4.77 -11.53
N SER A 270 -10.66 4.28 -10.28
CA SER A 270 -11.18 5.06 -9.15
C SER A 270 -10.19 6.05 -8.53
N LEU A 271 -8.90 6.00 -8.90
CA LEU A 271 -7.83 6.84 -8.32
C LEU A 271 -7.74 8.24 -8.98
N ASN A 272 -8.87 8.93 -9.12
CA ASN A 272 -8.86 10.31 -9.61
C ASN A 272 -8.41 11.25 -8.49
N GLU A 273 -7.55 12.24 -8.81
CA GLU A 273 -7.18 13.32 -7.88
C GLU A 273 -6.42 12.89 -6.61
N ILE A 274 -5.71 11.76 -6.63
CA ILE A 274 -4.84 11.38 -5.51
C ILE A 274 -3.69 12.39 -5.33
N ALA A 275 -3.32 12.67 -4.08
CA ALA A 275 -2.18 13.51 -3.77
C ALA A 275 -0.87 12.86 -4.24
N VAL A 276 0.11 13.70 -4.60
CA VAL A 276 1.48 13.24 -4.87
C VAL A 276 2.10 12.79 -3.54
N ILE A 277 2.63 11.58 -3.52
CA ILE A 277 3.38 11.03 -2.38
C ILE A 277 4.80 11.58 -2.47
N ASP A 278 5.07 12.66 -1.74
CA ASP A 278 6.39 13.23 -1.57
C ASP A 278 6.83 13.20 -0.10
N HIS A 279 8.00 13.77 0.19
CA HIS A 279 8.55 13.79 1.55
C HIS A 279 7.64 14.56 2.54
N ASP A 280 7.00 15.65 2.11
CA ASP A 280 6.14 16.46 2.97
C ASP A 280 4.82 15.74 3.26
N TRP A 281 4.27 15.05 2.26
CA TRP A 281 3.15 14.14 2.44
C TRP A 281 3.49 13.01 3.41
N ALA A 282 4.64 12.35 3.24
CA ALA A 282 5.06 11.23 4.10
C ALA A 282 5.15 11.66 5.57
N ARG A 283 5.77 12.81 5.83
CA ARG A 283 5.87 13.40 7.17
C ARG A 283 4.50 13.74 7.76
N SER A 284 3.65 14.42 6.99
CA SER A 284 2.31 14.82 7.44
C SER A 284 1.42 13.61 7.71
N ALA A 285 1.50 12.58 6.86
CA ALA A 285 0.78 11.32 7.01
C ALA A 285 1.30 10.53 8.22
N ALA A 286 2.62 10.57 8.50
CA ALA A 286 3.20 9.96 9.69
C ALA A 286 2.72 10.65 10.98
N ASP A 287 2.69 11.99 11.01
CA ASP A 287 2.15 12.75 12.15
C ASP A 287 0.66 12.41 12.38
N TYR A 288 -0.15 12.42 11.32
CA TYR A 288 -1.56 12.01 11.39
C TYR A 288 -1.72 10.55 11.84
N SER A 289 -0.84 9.65 11.41
CA SER A 289 -0.85 8.23 11.83
C SER A 289 -0.68 8.08 13.34
N HIS A 290 0.19 8.88 13.96
CA HIS A 290 0.36 8.86 15.41
C HIS A 290 -0.92 9.26 16.14
N GLU A 291 -1.55 10.36 15.71
CA GLU A 291 -2.76 10.89 16.35
C GLU A 291 -3.95 9.95 16.17
N ALA A 292 -4.15 9.46 14.94
CA ALA A 292 -5.22 8.54 14.60
C ALA A 292 -5.09 7.21 15.35
N LEU A 293 -3.90 6.60 15.38
CA LEU A 293 -3.68 5.33 16.09
C LEU A 293 -3.92 5.46 17.60
N ARG A 294 -3.46 6.55 18.23
CA ARG A 294 -3.69 6.79 19.66
C ARG A 294 -5.19 6.91 19.98
N GLU A 295 -5.92 7.57 19.11
CA GLU A 295 -7.36 7.76 19.29
C GLU A 295 -8.14 6.47 18.99
N MET A 296 -7.72 5.67 18.01
CA MET A 296 -8.24 4.32 17.77
C MET A 296 -7.98 3.40 18.95
N GLU A 297 -6.77 3.37 19.50
CA GLU A 297 -6.41 2.56 20.67
C GLU A 297 -7.36 2.86 21.83
N ARG A 298 -7.58 4.14 22.13
CA ARG A 298 -8.52 4.55 23.18
C ARG A 298 -9.94 4.06 22.91
N LEU A 299 -10.45 4.28 21.70
CA LEU A 299 -11.80 3.87 21.30
C LEU A 299 -11.99 2.36 21.43
N PHE A 300 -11.07 1.59 20.88
CA PHE A 300 -11.12 0.13 20.92
C PHE A 300 -10.91 -0.42 22.33
N THR A 301 -10.12 0.23 23.17
CA THR A 301 -10.00 -0.11 24.60
C THR A 301 -11.33 0.08 25.33
N ILE A 302 -12.05 1.18 25.05
CA ILE A 302 -13.38 1.42 25.63
C ILE A 302 -14.38 0.35 25.15
N ILE A 303 -14.39 0.05 23.86
CA ILE A 303 -15.31 -0.93 23.26
C ILE A 303 -15.04 -2.33 23.83
N THR A 304 -13.80 -2.82 23.77
CA THR A 304 -13.41 -4.14 24.26
C THR A 304 -13.60 -4.28 25.77
N GLY A 305 -13.22 -3.26 26.55
CA GLY A 305 -13.44 -3.25 27.99
C GLY A 305 -14.93 -3.33 28.37
N ARG A 306 -15.81 -2.65 27.62
CA ARG A 306 -17.26 -2.76 27.85
C ARG A 306 -17.83 -4.10 27.41
N LEU A 307 -17.33 -4.71 26.33
CA LEU A 307 -17.73 -6.07 25.95
C LEU A 307 -17.40 -7.08 27.05
N VAL A 308 -16.20 -7.00 27.62
CA VAL A 308 -15.78 -7.87 28.73
C VAL A 308 -16.67 -7.67 29.95
N LEU A 309 -16.97 -6.42 30.31
CA LEU A 309 -17.90 -6.12 31.41
C LEU A 309 -19.30 -6.68 31.16
N VAL A 310 -19.87 -6.45 29.97
CA VAL A 310 -21.21 -6.93 29.61
C VAL A 310 -21.27 -8.44 29.60
N SER A 311 -20.27 -9.11 29.01
CA SER A 311 -20.19 -10.58 28.98
C SER A 311 -20.13 -11.15 30.40
N SER A 312 -19.26 -10.62 31.27
CA SER A 312 -19.18 -11.03 32.68
C SER A 312 -20.50 -10.82 33.45
N LEU A 313 -21.20 -9.70 33.21
CA LEU A 313 -22.50 -9.45 33.83
C LEU A 313 -23.60 -10.39 33.32
N LEU A 314 -23.54 -10.81 32.05
CA LEU A 314 -24.47 -11.81 31.50
C LEU A 314 -24.21 -13.19 32.09
N GLU A 315 -22.94 -13.57 32.29
CA GLU A 315 -22.60 -14.81 33.00
C GLU A 315 -23.12 -14.81 34.44
N ASP A 316 -22.95 -13.70 35.16
CA ASP A 316 -23.47 -13.53 36.52
C ASP A 316 -25.01 -13.59 36.60
N LEU A 317 -25.69 -13.35 35.47
CA LEU A 317 -27.15 -13.40 35.33
C LEU A 317 -27.65 -14.75 34.76
N ASP A 318 -26.78 -15.75 34.66
CA ASP A 318 -27.06 -17.09 34.08
C ASP A 318 -27.42 -17.06 32.58
N GLU A 319 -27.00 -16.01 31.84
CA GLU A 319 -27.23 -15.83 30.40
C GLU A 319 -25.99 -16.25 29.57
N GLU A 320 -25.55 -17.50 29.70
CA GLU A 320 -24.27 -18.01 29.17
C GLU A 320 -24.13 -17.93 27.64
N ASP A 321 -25.21 -18.21 26.88
CA ASP A 321 -25.17 -18.11 25.41
C ASP A 321 -25.02 -16.64 24.98
N ALA A 322 -25.77 -15.75 25.64
CA ALA A 322 -25.69 -14.32 25.38
C ALA A 322 -24.33 -13.72 25.75
N ALA A 323 -23.68 -14.21 26.80
CA ALA A 323 -22.33 -13.83 27.21
C ALA A 323 -21.28 -14.22 26.16
N ARG A 324 -21.34 -15.48 25.68
CA ARG A 324 -20.46 -16.00 24.61
C ARG A 324 -20.64 -15.24 23.30
N ASP A 325 -21.88 -14.96 22.90
CA ASP A 325 -22.17 -14.15 21.72
C ASP A 325 -21.59 -12.73 21.83
N THR A 326 -21.64 -12.13 23.02
CA THR A 326 -21.07 -10.80 23.28
C THR A 326 -19.54 -10.81 23.18
N GLU A 327 -18.88 -11.82 23.75
CA GLU A 327 -17.42 -11.98 23.67
C GLU A 327 -16.96 -12.18 22.23
N ALA A 328 -17.73 -12.91 21.41
CA ALA A 328 -17.42 -13.17 20.00
C ALA A 328 -17.57 -11.96 19.07
N LEU A 329 -18.05 -10.82 19.56
CA LEU A 329 -18.20 -9.59 18.76
C LEU A 329 -16.84 -9.05 18.31
N VAL A 330 -15.86 -9.01 19.22
CA VAL A 330 -14.50 -8.54 18.95
C VAL A 330 -13.51 -9.37 19.76
N ASP A 331 -12.49 -9.90 19.09
CA ASP A 331 -11.35 -10.53 19.75
C ASP A 331 -10.50 -9.44 20.44
N ALA A 332 -10.76 -9.20 21.73
CA ALA A 332 -10.06 -8.20 22.53
C ALA A 332 -8.55 -8.45 22.61
N ALA A 333 -8.13 -9.72 22.72
CA ALA A 333 -6.72 -10.08 22.77
C ALA A 333 -5.99 -9.78 21.46
N ALA A 334 -6.66 -10.01 20.32
CA ALA A 334 -6.12 -9.63 19.02
C ALA A 334 -6.03 -8.11 18.86
N VAL A 335 -7.03 -7.35 19.32
CA VAL A 335 -7.00 -5.87 19.32
C VAL A 335 -5.84 -5.34 20.16
N ASP A 336 -5.69 -5.80 21.40
CA ASP A 336 -4.59 -5.39 22.29
C ASP A 336 -3.22 -5.74 21.70
N GLY A 337 -3.10 -6.93 21.11
CA GLY A 337 -1.88 -7.36 20.42
C GLY A 337 -1.50 -6.48 19.22
N LEU A 338 -2.48 -5.91 18.52
CA LEU A 338 -2.22 -4.98 17.41
C LEU A 338 -1.66 -3.65 17.89
N PHE A 339 -2.26 -3.06 18.93
CA PHE A 339 -1.81 -1.77 19.48
C PHE A 339 -0.45 -1.90 20.20
N ALA A 340 -0.25 -2.96 21.00
CA ALA A 340 1.04 -3.20 21.65
C ALA A 340 2.19 -3.37 20.64
N CYS A 341 1.93 -4.04 19.51
CA CYS A 341 2.90 -4.13 18.43
C CYS A 341 3.20 -2.75 17.83
N MET A 342 2.17 -1.93 17.59
CA MET A 342 2.31 -0.60 17.01
C MET A 342 3.10 0.36 17.92
N ASP A 343 2.83 0.36 19.22
CA ASP A 343 3.53 1.21 20.20
C ASP A 343 5.04 0.98 20.20
N GLY A 344 5.46 -0.29 20.12
CA GLY A 344 6.87 -0.64 19.99
C GLY A 344 7.53 -0.12 18.70
N HIS A 345 6.75 0.16 17.65
CA HIS A 345 7.24 0.78 16.42
C HIS A 345 7.23 2.31 16.51
N LEU A 346 6.19 2.92 17.08
CA LEU A 346 6.12 4.36 17.32
C LEU A 346 7.25 4.86 18.23
N HIS A 347 7.57 4.10 19.28
CA HIS A 347 8.70 4.40 20.16
C HIS A 347 10.05 4.36 19.43
N ARG A 348 10.25 3.36 18.55
CA ARG A 348 11.46 3.27 17.73
C ARG A 348 11.54 4.38 16.69
N HIS A 349 10.44 4.75 16.02
CA HIS A 349 10.42 5.88 15.09
C HIS A 349 10.88 7.17 15.75
N ARG A 350 10.35 7.49 16.94
CA ARG A 350 10.73 8.69 17.70
C ARG A 350 12.15 8.67 18.26
N ALA A 351 12.67 7.49 18.64
CA ALA A 351 13.97 7.34 19.27
C ALA A 351 15.13 7.15 18.27
N GLU A 352 14.87 6.43 17.18
CA GLU A 352 15.87 5.93 16.22
C GLU A 352 15.76 6.60 14.84
N GLY A 353 14.68 7.35 14.57
CA GLY A 353 14.48 8.07 13.31
C GLY A 353 14.18 7.15 12.13
N THR A 354 13.26 6.18 12.29
CA THR A 354 12.82 5.32 11.18
C THR A 354 12.09 6.13 10.10
N LEU A 355 12.00 5.60 8.87
CA LEU A 355 11.42 6.33 7.74
C LEU A 355 9.92 6.57 7.93
N ASP A 356 9.46 7.79 7.65
CA ASP A 356 8.04 8.19 7.79
C ASP A 356 7.10 7.28 6.96
N MET A 357 7.52 6.91 5.75
CA MET A 357 6.77 5.99 4.90
C MET A 357 6.61 4.59 5.50
N GLU A 358 7.61 4.10 6.24
CA GLU A 358 7.55 2.81 6.92
C GLU A 358 6.48 2.83 8.01
N LEU A 359 6.43 3.92 8.78
CA LEU A 359 5.41 4.10 9.81
C LEU A 359 4.00 4.14 9.21
N VAL A 360 3.82 4.93 8.15
CA VAL A 360 2.54 5.07 7.44
C VAL A 360 2.05 3.72 6.92
N HIS A 361 2.93 2.91 6.32
CA HIS A 361 2.57 1.56 5.85
C HIS A 361 2.19 0.62 6.99
N ARG A 362 2.95 0.64 8.09
CA ARG A 362 2.64 -0.20 9.27
C ARG A 362 1.31 0.19 9.89
N ALA A 363 1.04 1.49 10.01
CA ALA A 363 -0.21 2.03 10.52
C ALA A 363 -1.40 1.63 9.62
N GLY A 364 -1.28 1.76 8.30
CA GLY A 364 -2.25 1.22 7.34
C GLY A 364 -2.51 -0.29 7.51
N GLY A 365 -1.45 -1.06 7.80
CA GLY A 365 -1.57 -2.48 8.11
C GLY A 365 -2.38 -2.79 9.39
N VAL A 366 -2.23 -1.98 10.43
CA VAL A 366 -3.01 -2.09 11.69
C VAL A 366 -4.45 -1.68 11.47
N VAL A 367 -4.68 -0.51 10.86
CA VAL A 367 -6.03 -0.01 10.55
C VAL A 367 -6.81 -1.00 9.70
N GLY A 368 -6.20 -1.54 8.65
CA GLY A 368 -6.86 -2.56 7.82
C GLY A 368 -7.19 -3.86 8.56
N LYS A 369 -6.46 -4.21 9.63
CA LYS A 369 -6.81 -5.35 10.50
C LYS A 369 -7.98 -4.99 11.42
N LEU A 370 -7.97 -3.81 12.01
CA LEU A 370 -9.08 -3.30 12.85
C LEU A 370 -10.39 -3.20 12.05
N GLU A 371 -10.35 -2.67 10.82
CA GLU A 371 -11.50 -2.61 9.91
C GLU A 371 -12.13 -3.99 9.65
N ARG A 372 -11.32 -5.05 9.57
CA ARG A 372 -11.84 -6.42 9.38
C ARG A 372 -12.46 -7.01 10.66
N MET A 373 -12.09 -6.48 11.82
CA MET A 373 -12.59 -6.94 13.13
C MET A 373 -13.79 -6.13 13.60
N PHE A 374 -13.99 -4.92 13.05
CA PHE A 374 -15.01 -3.98 13.49
C PHE A 374 -16.09 -3.77 12.42
N GLU A 375 -17.32 -4.16 12.73
CA GLU A 375 -18.49 -3.87 11.92
C GLU A 375 -19.58 -3.25 12.81
N ARG A 376 -19.90 -1.96 12.59
CA ARG A 376 -20.82 -1.18 13.45
C ARG A 376 -22.16 -1.87 13.69
N LYS A 377 -22.73 -2.53 12.68
CA LYS A 377 -24.02 -3.24 12.77
C LYS A 377 -24.01 -4.37 13.80
N ARG A 378 -22.86 -4.99 14.07
CA ARG A 378 -22.75 -6.07 15.06
C ARG A 378 -22.92 -5.57 16.50
N PHE A 379 -22.83 -4.26 16.73
CA PHE A 379 -22.97 -3.62 18.04
C PHE A 379 -24.30 -2.89 18.22
N GLU A 380 -25.24 -3.07 17.29
CA GLU A 380 -26.53 -2.39 17.35
C GLU A 380 -27.26 -2.71 18.66
N GLY A 381 -27.67 -1.66 19.39
CA GLY A 381 -28.30 -1.78 20.69
C GLY A 381 -27.37 -2.09 21.86
N LEU A 382 -26.06 -2.29 21.64
CA LEU A 382 -25.08 -2.53 22.71
C LEU A 382 -24.39 -1.26 23.18
N PHE A 383 -23.98 -0.39 22.26
CA PHE A 383 -23.23 0.82 22.59
C PHE A 383 -23.92 2.07 22.07
N GLU A 384 -23.55 3.22 22.61
CA GLU A 384 -24.00 4.50 22.10
C GLU A 384 -23.49 4.70 20.67
N ASP A 385 -24.38 5.14 19.77
CA ASP A 385 -24.09 5.17 18.35
C ASP A 385 -22.94 6.14 18.01
N HIS A 386 -22.75 7.22 18.77
CA HIS A 386 -21.63 8.16 18.57
C HIS A 386 -20.25 7.52 18.79
N LEU A 387 -20.12 6.60 19.75
CA LEU A 387 -18.86 5.89 20.01
C LEU A 387 -18.48 5.03 18.80
N LEU A 388 -19.44 4.26 18.29
CA LEU A 388 -19.24 3.36 17.16
C LEU A 388 -19.03 4.13 15.85
N ARG A 389 -19.79 5.21 15.64
CA ARG A 389 -19.59 6.12 14.51
C ARG A 389 -18.20 6.74 14.53
N ARG A 390 -17.70 7.17 15.69
CA ARG A 390 -16.35 7.76 15.76
C ARG A 390 -15.26 6.75 15.43
N ALA A 391 -15.39 5.52 15.91
CA ALA A 391 -14.47 4.43 15.55
C ALA A 391 -14.51 4.11 14.05
N GLU A 392 -15.70 3.90 13.49
CA GLU A 392 -15.91 3.65 12.06
C GLU A 392 -15.33 4.78 11.20
N ARG A 393 -15.62 6.03 11.57
CA ARG A 393 -15.18 7.22 10.85
C ARG A 393 -13.66 7.38 10.92
N LEU A 394 -13.05 7.17 12.08
CA LEU A 394 -11.60 7.30 12.22
C LEU A 394 -10.85 6.23 11.42
N LEU A 395 -11.37 4.99 11.39
CA LEU A 395 -10.85 3.92 10.52
C LEU A 395 -10.93 4.34 9.04
N ASN A 396 -12.10 4.79 8.60
CA ASN A 396 -12.32 5.21 7.22
C ASN A 396 -11.47 6.42 6.82
N ASP A 397 -11.45 7.47 7.64
CA ASP A 397 -10.66 8.68 7.41
C ASP A 397 -9.18 8.33 7.26
N TYR A 398 -8.66 7.47 8.14
CA TYR A 398 -7.28 7.00 8.02
C TYR A 398 -7.04 6.23 6.72
N THR A 399 -7.94 5.31 6.36
CA THR A 399 -7.83 4.55 5.11
C THR A 399 -7.88 5.45 3.88
N VAL A 400 -8.72 6.50 3.90
CA VAL A 400 -8.81 7.51 2.83
C VAL A 400 -7.51 8.32 2.74
N THR A 401 -6.99 8.81 3.87
CA THR A 401 -5.73 9.55 3.93
C THR A 401 -4.53 8.69 3.50
N TYR A 402 -4.46 7.44 3.95
CA TYR A 402 -3.41 6.48 3.57
C TYR A 402 -3.41 6.20 2.06
N ARG A 403 -4.57 6.30 1.41
CA ARG A 403 -4.72 6.19 -0.05
C ARG A 403 -4.39 7.48 -0.81
N GLY A 404 -4.02 8.56 -0.12
CA GLY A 404 -3.69 9.85 -0.72
C GLY A 404 -4.90 10.75 -0.97
N PHE A 405 -6.08 10.43 -0.44
CA PHE A 405 -7.29 11.24 -0.57
C PHE A 405 -7.54 12.09 0.69
N GLN A 406 -8.38 13.11 0.55
CA GLN A 406 -8.88 13.88 1.68
C GLN A 406 -10.17 13.25 2.22
N PRO A 407 -10.29 13.05 3.55
CA PRO A 407 -11.55 12.60 4.16
C PRO A 407 -12.71 13.53 3.81
N TYR A 408 -13.86 12.94 3.47
CA TYR A 408 -15.06 13.71 3.15
C TYR A 408 -15.59 14.45 4.40
N GLN A 409 -15.96 15.72 4.19
CA GLN A 409 -16.58 16.59 5.20
C GLN A 409 -17.85 17.20 4.63
N ASN A 410 -18.97 17.09 5.34
CA ASN A 410 -20.24 17.68 4.94
C ASN A 410 -20.41 19.05 5.62
N LEU A 411 -19.74 20.08 5.08
CA LEU A 411 -19.79 21.43 5.65
C LEU A 411 -21.09 22.14 5.27
N ILE A 412 -21.91 22.45 6.25
CA ILE A 412 -23.15 23.22 6.10
C ILE A 412 -23.14 24.44 7.05
N PRO A 413 -23.81 25.57 6.70
CA PRO A 413 -23.97 26.70 7.61
C PRO A 413 -24.93 26.32 8.74
N VAL A 414 -24.48 26.44 10.00
CA VAL A 414 -25.27 26.08 11.17
C VAL A 414 -25.00 27.02 12.33
N ASP A 415 -26.02 27.26 13.14
CA ASP A 415 -25.90 27.86 14.47
C ASP A 415 -25.19 26.89 15.43
N ILE A 416 -24.03 27.29 15.93
CA ILE A 416 -23.22 26.47 16.85
C ILE A 416 -23.95 26.20 18.17
N ASN A 417 -24.74 27.14 18.68
CA ASN A 417 -25.48 26.95 19.93
C ASN A 417 -26.44 25.77 19.80
N MET A 418 -27.16 25.69 18.69
CA MET A 418 -28.07 24.58 18.41
C MET A 418 -27.36 23.21 18.37
N VAL A 419 -26.16 23.14 17.79
CA VAL A 419 -25.41 21.87 17.69
C VAL A 419 -24.86 21.44 19.06
N VAL A 420 -24.37 22.39 19.86
CA VAL A 420 -23.89 22.11 21.22
C VAL A 420 -25.03 21.66 22.12
N GLU A 421 -26.17 22.37 22.11
CA GLU A 421 -27.37 21.96 22.86
C GLU A 421 -27.85 20.55 22.47
N ALA A 422 -27.93 20.27 21.16
CA ALA A 422 -28.30 18.95 20.68
C ALA A 422 -27.31 17.87 21.16
N SER A 423 -26.02 18.18 21.19
CA SER A 423 -24.98 17.26 21.68
C SER A 423 -25.12 16.98 23.18
N LEU A 424 -25.44 17.99 23.99
CA LEU A 424 -25.70 17.84 25.43
C LEU A 424 -26.94 16.96 25.70
N VAL A 425 -27.98 17.12 24.88
CA VAL A 425 -29.17 16.27 24.94
C VAL A 425 -28.83 14.82 24.61
N VAL A 426 -28.03 14.59 23.56
CA VAL A 426 -27.57 13.24 23.19
C VAL A 426 -26.72 12.62 24.30
N PHE A 427 -25.76 13.37 24.86
CA PHE A 427 -24.91 12.92 25.96
C PHE A 427 -25.73 12.52 27.20
N SER A 428 -26.82 13.22 27.47
CA SER A 428 -27.66 12.98 28.65
C SER A 428 -28.74 11.92 28.43
N ARG A 429 -28.92 11.43 27.20
CA ARG A 429 -30.01 10.52 26.84
C ARG A 429 -29.65 9.07 27.15
N LYS A 430 -30.52 8.39 27.88
CA LYS A 430 -30.46 6.92 28.06
C LYS A 430 -30.80 6.22 26.74
N PRO A 431 -29.97 5.28 26.24
CA PRO A 431 -30.21 4.59 24.98
C PRO A 431 -31.21 3.44 25.09
N TYR A 432 -31.77 3.20 26.28
CA TYR A 432 -32.74 2.13 26.56
C TYR A 432 -34.00 2.69 27.23
N ASP A 433 -35.10 1.94 27.12
CA ASP A 433 -36.30 2.16 27.93
C ASP A 433 -36.20 1.33 29.22
N GLU A 434 -36.40 1.97 30.37
CA GLU A 434 -36.37 1.30 31.69
C GLU A 434 -37.43 0.20 31.82
N LYS A 435 -38.53 0.29 31.06
CA LYS A 435 -39.60 -0.71 31.08
C LYS A 435 -39.39 -1.87 30.12
N ALA A 436 -38.51 -1.75 29.13
CA ALA A 436 -38.36 -2.73 28.05
C ALA A 436 -38.00 -4.14 28.55
N ILE A 437 -37.26 -4.26 29.66
CA ILE A 437 -36.94 -5.56 30.27
C ILE A 437 -38.20 -6.22 30.85
N LEU A 438 -39.09 -5.44 31.46
CA LEU A 438 -40.32 -5.94 32.09
C LEU A 438 -41.44 -6.20 31.08
N GLU A 439 -41.41 -5.48 29.96
CA GLU A 439 -42.41 -5.55 28.88
C GLU A 439 -42.01 -6.51 27.76
N ALA A 440 -40.82 -7.13 27.82
CA ALA A 440 -40.35 -8.08 26.82
C ALA A 440 -41.28 -9.30 26.71
N GLU A 441 -41.74 -9.61 25.50
CA GLU A 441 -42.62 -10.76 25.22
C GLU A 441 -41.82 -11.99 24.78
N THR A 442 -40.58 -11.78 24.34
CA THR A 442 -39.67 -12.83 23.87
C THR A 442 -38.32 -12.77 24.57
N GLU A 443 -37.61 -13.90 24.59
CA GLU A 443 -36.24 -14.00 25.11
C GLU A 443 -35.28 -13.07 24.35
N GLU A 444 -35.46 -12.93 23.03
CA GLU A 444 -34.66 -12.03 22.21
C GLU A 444 -34.86 -10.55 22.60
N GLU A 445 -36.11 -10.13 22.82
CA GLU A 445 -36.42 -8.77 23.29
C GLU A 445 -35.89 -8.51 24.69
N TYR A 446 -36.02 -9.50 25.59
CA TYR A 446 -35.47 -9.44 26.95
C TYR A 446 -33.96 -9.27 26.91
N LEU A 447 -33.24 -10.12 26.18
CA LEU A 447 -31.78 -10.07 26.06
C LEU A 447 -31.33 -8.76 25.42
N ARG A 448 -32.03 -8.25 24.40
CA ARG A 448 -31.73 -6.96 23.78
C ARG A 448 -31.87 -5.82 24.79
N ALA A 449 -32.97 -5.77 25.55
CA ALA A 449 -33.22 -4.75 26.55
C ALA A 449 -32.23 -4.84 27.73
N LEU A 450 -31.92 -6.06 28.18
CA LEU A 450 -30.94 -6.33 29.24
C LEU A 450 -29.56 -5.86 28.82
N LYS A 451 -29.07 -6.28 27.64
CA LYS A 451 -27.76 -5.91 27.11
C LYS A 451 -27.62 -4.40 26.98
N ALA A 452 -28.62 -3.71 26.43
CA ALA A 452 -28.63 -2.24 26.31
C ALA A 452 -28.58 -1.53 27.68
N ARG A 453 -29.20 -2.12 28.71
CA ARG A 453 -29.24 -1.57 30.07
C ARG A 453 -27.90 -1.71 30.80
N ILE A 454 -27.29 -2.89 30.73
CA ILE A 454 -26.05 -3.21 31.46
C ILE A 454 -24.81 -2.65 30.77
N SER A 455 -24.87 -2.45 29.44
CA SER A 455 -23.76 -1.85 28.70
C SER A 455 -23.65 -0.35 28.90
N HIS A 456 -24.76 0.36 29.16
CA HIS A 456 -24.78 1.81 29.24
C HIS A 456 -24.11 2.33 30.51
N VAL A 457 -23.18 3.28 30.33
CA VAL A 457 -22.50 3.97 31.43
C VAL A 457 -23.10 5.36 31.56
N ASN A 458 -23.81 5.60 32.65
CA ASN A 458 -24.46 6.89 32.90
C ASN A 458 -23.45 7.92 33.40
N LEU A 459 -22.83 8.64 32.46
CA LEU A 459 -21.82 9.66 32.73
C LEU A 459 -22.44 11.03 33.05
N SER A 460 -23.61 11.36 32.49
CA SER A 460 -24.27 12.63 32.72
C SER A 460 -24.72 12.82 34.17
N GLU A 461 -25.06 11.76 34.89
CA GLU A 461 -25.38 11.83 36.34
C GLU A 461 -24.16 12.13 37.22
N ARG A 462 -22.94 12.10 36.68
CA ARG A 462 -21.70 12.32 37.45
C ARG A 462 -21.22 13.77 37.43
N ALA A 463 -21.82 14.63 36.61
CA ALA A 463 -21.44 16.03 36.50
C ALA A 463 -22.66 16.94 36.23
N ASP A 464 -22.66 18.12 36.85
CA ASP A 464 -23.64 19.18 36.57
C ASP A 464 -23.26 19.89 35.26
N LEU A 465 -24.12 19.78 34.25
CA LEU A 465 -23.93 20.35 32.92
C LEU A 465 -24.71 21.66 32.78
N VAL A 466 -24.00 22.73 32.46
CA VAL A 466 -24.60 24.04 32.15
C VAL A 466 -24.12 24.46 30.77
N PHE A 467 -25.02 24.93 29.92
CA PHE A 467 -24.69 25.54 28.64
C PHE A 467 -24.96 27.04 28.70
N GLU A 468 -23.94 27.84 28.39
CA GLU A 468 -24.03 29.30 28.32
C GLU A 468 -23.72 29.76 26.89
N GLY A 469 -24.71 29.64 26.00
CA GLY A 469 -24.60 30.10 24.61
C GLY A 469 -24.52 31.63 24.49
N ASP A 470 -24.01 32.10 23.36
CA ASP A 470 -23.96 33.52 23.00
C ASP A 470 -24.81 33.76 21.74
N GLU A 471 -25.85 34.59 21.87
CA GLU A 471 -26.81 34.89 20.80
C GLU A 471 -26.20 35.74 19.67
N ASP A 472 -25.04 36.37 19.90
CA ASP A 472 -24.34 37.20 18.91
C ASP A 472 -23.38 36.37 18.02
N LEU A 473 -23.33 35.04 18.18
CA LEU A 473 -22.46 34.19 17.37
C LEU A 473 -22.97 34.06 15.92
N PRO A 474 -22.07 34.21 14.92
CA PRO A 474 -22.45 34.00 13.52
C PRO A 474 -22.67 32.51 13.23
N GLU A 475 -23.47 32.22 12.20
CA GLU A 475 -23.49 30.88 11.60
C GLU A 475 -22.09 30.49 11.11
N VAL A 476 -21.72 29.23 11.33
CA VAL A 476 -20.43 28.68 10.94
C VAL A 476 -20.61 27.49 10.00
N LEU A 477 -19.70 27.35 9.04
CA LEU A 477 -19.65 26.17 8.17
C LEU A 477 -19.01 25.02 8.96
N MET A 478 -19.78 23.97 9.24
CA MET A 478 -19.27 22.80 9.97
C MET A 478 -19.92 21.49 9.51
N ASP A 479 -19.23 20.39 9.78
CA ASP A 479 -19.80 19.05 9.76
C ASP A 479 -20.41 18.76 11.14
N THR A 480 -21.72 18.83 11.24
CA THR A 480 -22.45 18.79 12.52
C THR A 480 -22.29 17.48 13.26
N GLU A 481 -22.19 16.35 12.54
CA GLU A 481 -22.06 15.03 13.15
C GLU A 481 -20.66 14.84 13.72
N ARG A 482 -19.62 15.24 12.97
CA ARG A 482 -18.23 15.24 13.46
C ARG A 482 -18.07 16.16 14.66
N PHE A 483 -18.63 17.37 14.60
CA PHE A 483 -18.57 18.32 15.70
C PHE A 483 -19.29 17.78 16.95
N SER A 484 -20.48 17.23 16.80
CA SER A 484 -21.25 16.66 17.93
C SER A 484 -20.50 15.50 18.60
N ASP A 485 -19.95 14.56 17.82
CA ASP A 485 -19.18 13.43 18.37
C ASP A 485 -17.93 13.91 19.15
N LEU A 486 -17.30 15.02 18.72
CA LEU A 486 -16.17 15.64 19.42
C LEU A 486 -16.59 16.34 20.71
N VAL A 487 -17.70 17.07 20.71
CA VAL A 487 -18.26 17.70 21.92
C VAL A 487 -18.56 16.62 22.95
N ILE A 488 -19.25 15.55 22.54
CA ILE A 488 -19.57 14.41 23.41
C ILE A 488 -18.29 13.77 23.96
N ASP A 489 -17.27 13.56 23.12
CA ASP A 489 -15.99 13.01 23.59
C ASP A 489 -15.31 13.88 24.66
N ILE A 490 -15.33 15.21 24.48
CA ILE A 490 -14.76 16.15 25.45
C ILE A 490 -15.50 16.04 26.78
N LEU A 491 -16.84 15.99 26.75
CA LEU A 491 -17.66 15.81 27.95
C LEU A 491 -17.33 14.49 28.66
N GLU A 492 -17.26 13.38 27.91
CA GLU A 492 -16.88 12.07 28.45
C GLU A 492 -15.51 12.11 29.14
N ARG A 493 -14.52 12.77 28.53
CA ARG A 493 -13.18 12.94 29.11
C ARG A 493 -13.18 13.79 30.37
N LEU A 494 -13.93 14.90 30.39
CA LEU A 494 -14.05 15.77 31.57
C LEU A 494 -14.70 15.03 32.74
N VAL A 495 -15.78 14.30 32.49
CA VAL A 495 -16.43 13.47 33.51
C VAL A 495 -15.50 12.36 34.00
N ALA A 496 -14.78 11.68 33.10
CA ALA A 496 -13.79 10.67 33.47
C ALA A 496 -12.65 11.25 34.33
N ALA A 497 -12.28 12.51 34.10
CA ALA A 497 -11.33 13.27 34.91
C ALA A 497 -11.92 13.77 36.26
N ARG A 498 -13.15 13.36 36.60
CA ARG A 498 -13.88 13.71 37.83
C ARG A 498 -14.26 15.19 37.91
N ALA A 499 -14.52 15.84 36.77
CA ALA A 499 -15.18 17.14 36.78
C ALA A 499 -16.61 16.99 37.32
N GLU A 500 -16.93 17.67 38.42
CA GLU A 500 -18.27 17.66 39.03
C GLU A 500 -19.21 18.71 38.43
N LYS A 501 -18.65 19.74 37.77
CA LYS A 501 -19.39 20.79 37.07
C LYS A 501 -18.69 21.13 35.77
N ILE A 502 -19.44 21.13 34.68
CA ILE A 502 -18.96 21.46 33.34
C ILE A 502 -19.88 22.55 32.79
N ALA A 503 -19.32 23.75 32.58
CA ALA A 503 -19.97 24.84 31.88
C ALA A 503 -19.41 24.88 30.45
N VAL A 504 -20.29 24.75 29.46
CA VAL A 504 -19.97 24.73 28.03
C VAL A 504 -20.31 26.06 27.40
#